data_AF-A0A519E6K3-F1
#
_entry.id   AF-A0A519E6K3-F1
#
_cell.length_a   1.000
_cell.length_b   1.000
_cell.length_c   1.000
_cell.angle_alpha   90.00
_cell.angle_beta   90.00
_cell.angle_gamma   90.00
#
_symmetry.space_group_name_H-M   'P 1'
#
loop_
_entity.id
_entity.type
_entity.pdbx_description
1 polymer ?
#
loop_
_entity_poly.entity_id
_entity_poly.type
_entity_poly.pdbx_seq_one_letter_code
_entity_poly.pdbx_strand_id
1 'polypeptide(L)'
;MEFRDIYFNREERFSLGIEETSGKFYASFPVRNDMIEYEEYYEISRAQFDLFQTDLNAALAFVNRCRRRELDELLIQKPGSRRGSAN
;
A
#
# COMPACT_ATOMS: atom_id res chain seq x y z
N MET A 1 12.05 5.89 -8.60
CA MET A 1 10.78 5.17 -8.43
C MET A 1 9.68 6.19 -8.57
N GLU A 2 8.77 5.93 -9.49
CA GLU A 2 7.67 6.84 -9.81
C GLU A 2 6.38 6.07 -9.55
N PHE A 3 5.60 6.52 -8.57
CA PHE A 3 4.37 5.86 -8.16
C PHE A 3 3.19 6.64 -8.72
N ARG A 4 2.36 5.98 -9.52
CA ARG A 4 1.12 6.56 -10.05
C ARG A 4 -0.10 5.84 -9.49
N ASP A 5 -0.88 6.59 -8.71
CA ASP A 5 -2.17 6.12 -8.19
C ASP A 5 -3.17 6.00 -9.35
N ILE A 6 -3.90 4.87 -9.38
CA ILE A 6 -4.96 4.59 -10.35
C ILE A 6 -6.33 4.59 -9.64
N TYR A 7 -6.36 4.07 -8.41
CA TYR A 7 -7.54 4.03 -7.57
C TYR A 7 -7.18 4.56 -6.18
N PHE A 8 -8.08 5.33 -5.58
CA PHE A 8 -7.94 5.79 -4.20
C PHE A 8 -9.26 5.57 -3.44
N ASN A 9 -9.16 5.09 -2.21
CA ASN A 9 -10.28 5.04 -1.27
C ASN A 9 -10.01 6.00 -0.11
N ARG A 10 -10.82 7.06 -0.01
CA ARG A 10 -10.69 8.08 1.05
C ARG A 10 -11.22 7.60 2.40
N GLU A 11 -12.28 6.80 2.40
CA GLU A 11 -12.92 6.32 3.63
C GLU A 11 -11.98 5.37 4.37
N GLU A 12 -11.43 4.41 3.64
CA GLU A 12 -10.51 3.41 4.17
C GLU A 12 -9.04 3.81 4.07
N ARG A 13 -8.72 5.00 3.55
CA ARG A 13 -7.36 5.59 3.43
C ARG A 13 -6.33 4.63 2.82
N PHE A 14 -6.51 4.24 1.57
CA PHE A 14 -5.49 3.53 0.79
C PHE A 14 -5.57 3.87 -0.71
N SER A 15 -4.48 3.66 -1.43
CA SER A 15 -4.38 3.77 -2.89
C SER A 15 -3.97 2.44 -3.52
N LEU A 16 -4.33 2.24 -4.79
CA LEU A 16 -3.78 1.20 -5.65
C LEU A 16 -3.18 1.86 -6.87
N GLY A 17 -2.03 1.38 -7.33
CA GLY A 17 -1.36 1.98 -8.47
C GLY A 17 -0.29 1.10 -9.10
N ILE A 18 0.51 1.74 -9.94
CA ILE A 18 1.66 1.15 -10.62
C ILE A 18 2.93 1.95 -10.32
N GLU A 19 4.01 1.24 -9.99
CA GLU A 19 5.35 1.80 -9.93
C GLU A 19 5.91 1.77 -11.35
N GLU A 20 5.94 2.92 -12.02
CA GLU A 20 6.18 3.05 -13.47
C GLU A 20 7.60 2.63 -13.88
N THR A 21 8.57 2.66 -12.97
CA THR A 21 9.96 2.26 -13.31
C THR A 21 10.09 0.75 -13.49
N SER A 22 9.42 -0.05 -12.66
CA SER A 22 9.47 -1.52 -12.67
C SER A 22 8.22 -2.18 -13.26
N GLY A 23 7.13 -1.43 -13.44
CA GLY A 23 5.83 -1.94 -13.88
C GLY A 23 5.07 -2.75 -12.82
N LYS A 24 5.51 -2.71 -11.57
CA LYS A 24 4.89 -3.45 -10.46
C LYS A 24 3.61 -2.75 -9.99
N PHE A 25 2.59 -3.54 -9.67
CA PHE A 25 1.39 -3.02 -9.02
C PHE A 25 1.61 -2.90 -7.52
N TYR A 26 0.92 -1.95 -6.89
CA TYR A 26 0.98 -1.78 -5.46
C TYR A 26 -0.36 -1.44 -4.83
N ALA A 27 -0.43 -1.70 -3.52
CA ALA A 27 -1.32 -1.02 -2.59
C ALA A 27 -0.48 -0.12 -1.67
N SER A 28 -0.95 1.10 -1.40
CA SER A 28 -0.29 2.03 -0.48
C SER A 28 -1.25 2.61 0.55
N PHE A 29 -0.69 3.04 1.67
CA PHE A 29 -1.42 3.78 2.69
C PHE A 29 -0.47 4.67 3.50
N PRO A 30 -0.99 5.77 4.07
CA PRO A 30 -0.19 6.66 4.88
C PRO A 30 0.12 6.01 6.23
N VAL A 31 1.36 6.14 6.66
CA VAL A 31 1.81 5.82 8.00
C VAL A 31 2.49 7.04 8.59
N ARG A 32 2.45 7.15 9.92
CA ARG A 32 3.06 8.28 10.63
C ARG A 32 3.93 7.78 11.77
N ASN A 33 5.09 8.42 11.92
CA ASN A 33 5.92 8.30 13.13
C ASN A 33 5.92 9.64 13.91
N ASP A 34 6.82 9.75 14.89
CA ASP A 34 7.00 10.94 15.72
C ASP A 34 7.41 12.20 14.94
N MET A 35 7.95 12.06 13.74
CA MET A 35 8.56 13.15 12.96
C MET A 35 7.85 13.45 11.64
N ILE A 36 7.34 12.44 10.93
CA ILE A 36 6.86 12.57 9.56
C ILE A 36 5.69 11.61 9.26
N GLU A 37 4.85 12.01 8.30
CA GLU A 37 3.87 11.14 7.63
C GLU A 37 4.38 10.81 6.23
N TYR A 38 4.33 9.53 5.87
CA TYR A 38 4.82 9.03 4.58
C TYR A 38 3.96 7.84 4.12
N GLU A 39 4.05 7.48 2.84
CA GLU A 39 3.34 6.33 2.28
C GLU A 39 4.18 5.06 2.35
N GLU A 40 3.58 3.95 2.78
CA GLU A 40 4.15 2.63 2.58
C GLU A 40 3.54 1.96 1.36
N TYR A 41 4.37 1.30 0.55
CA TYR A 41 3.96 0.65 -0.70
C TYR A 41 4.24 -0.85 -0.63
N TYR A 42 3.19 -1.64 -0.85
CA TYR A 42 3.24 -3.10 -0.87
C TYR A 42 2.99 -3.60 -2.28
N GLU A 43 3.88 -4.45 -2.78
CA GLU A 43 3.71 -5.09 -4.07
C GLU A 43 2.48 -6.00 -4.07
N ILE A 44 1.69 -5.90 -5.13
CA ILE A 44 0.56 -6.81 -5.39
C ILE A 44 0.67 -7.35 -6.82
N SER A 45 0.10 -8.53 -7.05
CA SER A 45 -0.01 -9.07 -8.40
C SER A 45 -1.05 -8.29 -9.22
N ARG A 46 -0.97 -8.38 -10.56
CA ARG A 46 -2.00 -7.84 -11.45
C ARG A 46 -3.40 -8.39 -11.13
N ALA A 47 -3.51 -9.68 -10.81
CA ALA A 47 -4.78 -10.29 -10.45
C ALA A 47 -5.38 -9.70 -9.16
N GLN A 48 -4.55 -9.40 -8.17
CA GLN A 48 -4.98 -8.69 -6.96
C GLN A 48 -5.39 -7.25 -7.28
N PHE A 49 -4.62 -6.54 -8.12
CA PHE A 49 -4.96 -5.18 -8.53
C PHE A 49 -6.33 -5.11 -9.24
N ASP A 50 -6.61 -6.04 -10.15
CA ASP A 50 -7.89 -6.11 -10.87
C ASP A 50 -9.05 -6.47 -9.92
N LEU A 51 -8.83 -7.39 -8.97
CA LEU A 51 -9.83 -7.74 -7.94
C LEU A 51 -10.12 -6.58 -7.00
N PHE A 52 -9.08 -5.94 -6.46
CA PHE A 52 -9.23 -4.88 -5.44
C PHE A 52 -9.93 -3.62 -5.96
N GLN A 53 -9.92 -3.39 -7.28
CA GLN A 53 -10.69 -2.31 -7.91
C GLN A 53 -12.20 -2.58 -7.93
N THR A 54 -12.62 -3.85 -7.86
CA THR A 54 -14.04 -4.24 -7.95
C THR A 54 -14.60 -4.79 -6.64
N ASP A 55 -13.73 -5.28 -5.74
CA ASP A 55 -14.08 -5.79 -4.42
C ASP A 55 -13.30 -5.04 -3.32
N LEU A 56 -13.97 -4.06 -2.72
CA LEU A 56 -13.42 -3.26 -1.63
C LEU A 56 -13.13 -4.10 -0.38
N ASN A 57 -13.92 -5.13 -0.08
CA ASN A 57 -13.70 -5.96 1.10
C ASN A 57 -12.43 -6.78 0.96
N ALA A 58 -12.16 -7.32 -0.24
CA ALA A 58 -10.92 -8.01 -0.54
C ALA A 58 -9.70 -7.07 -0.41
N ALA A 59 -9.81 -5.85 -0.95
CA ALA A 59 -8.77 -4.82 -0.84
C ALA A 59 -8.48 -4.46 0.62
N LEU A 60 -9.53 -4.18 1.40
CA LEU A 60 -9.41 -3.78 2.80
C LEU A 60 -8.85 -4.91 3.67
N ALA A 61 -9.24 -6.16 3.42
CA ALA A 61 -8.67 -7.31 4.11
C ALA A 61 -7.15 -7.40 3.89
N PHE A 62 -6.68 -7.19 2.66
CA PHE A 62 -5.26 -7.14 2.35
C PHE A 62 -4.55 -5.96 3.03
N VAL A 63 -5.06 -4.74 2.85
CA VAL A 63 -4.47 -3.52 3.43
C VAL A 63 -4.38 -3.63 4.96
N ASN A 64 -5.38 -4.19 5.62
CA ASN A 64 -5.34 -4.38 7.07
C ASN A 64 -4.27 -5.39 7.53
N ARG A 65 -3.97 -6.41 6.73
CA ARG A 65 -2.81 -7.30 7.00
C ARG A 65 -1.49 -6.56 6.87
N CYS A 66 -1.35 -5.69 5.84
CA CYS A 66 -0.19 -4.83 5.67
C CYS A 66 -0.03 -3.83 6.84
N ARG A 67 -1.11 -3.20 7.31
CA ARG A 67 -1.09 -2.29 8.47
C ARG A 67 -0.62 -2.98 9.76
N ARG A 68 -0.96 -4.26 9.92
CA ARG A 68 -0.48 -5.12 11.01
C ARG A 68 0.93 -5.69 10.77
N ARG A 69 1.58 -5.32 9.67
CA ARG A 69 2.95 -5.74 9.29
C ARG A 69 3.08 -7.24 9.04
N GLU A 70 1.97 -7.91 8.71
CA GLU A 70 1.93 -9.36 8.47
C GLU A 70 2.43 -9.76 7.06
N LEU A 71 2.66 -8.78 6.20
CA LEU A 71 3.03 -8.94 4.79
C LEU A 71 4.25 -8.07 4.44
N ASP A 72 5.13 -7.83 5.42
CA ASP A 72 6.30 -6.97 5.25
C ASP A 72 7.27 -7.50 4.18
N GLU A 73 7.23 -8.79 3.86
CA GLU A 73 7.98 -9.35 2.74
C GLU A 73 7.59 -8.75 1.37
N LEU A 74 6.42 -8.10 1.27
CA LEU A 74 5.94 -7.43 0.06
C LEU A 74 6.27 -5.92 0.04
N LEU A 75 6.91 -5.36 1.08
CA LEU A 75 7.30 -3.95 1.07
C LEU A 75 8.28 -3.66 -0.06
N ILE A 76 7.89 -2.70 -0.92
CA ILE A 76 8.74 -2.23 -2.02
C ILE A 76 9.93 -1.45 -1.45
N GLN A 77 9.70 -0.70 -0.37
CA GLN A 77 10.73 0.09 0.31
C GLN A 77 10.92 -0.44 1.73
N LYS A 78 12.15 -0.84 2.07
CA LYS A 78 12.44 -1.29 3.45
C LYS A 78 12.21 -0.14 4.43
N PRO A 79 11.49 -0.39 5.54
CA PRO A 79 11.23 0.66 6.51
C PRO A 79 12.53 1.05 7.26
N GLY A 80 12.61 2.31 7.65
CA GLY A 80 13.67 2.80 8.54
C GLY A 80 13.49 2.35 9.99
N SER A 81 14.45 2.69 10.85
CA SER A 81 14.43 2.35 12.29
C SER A 81 13.25 2.95 13.06
N ARG A 82 12.72 4.09 12.60
CA ARG A 82 11.53 4.76 13.13
C ARG A 82 10.34 4.58 12.18
N ARG A 83 9.99 3.34 11.87
CA ARG A 83 8.85 3.03 11.02
C ARG A 83 7.54 3.57 11.62
N GLY A 84 6.72 4.20 10.79
CA GLY A 84 5.40 4.65 11.18
C GLY A 84 4.41 3.53 11.43
N SER A 85 3.23 3.93 11.91
CA SER A 85 2.05 3.07 12.02
C SER A 85 0.89 3.71 11.27
N ALA A 86 0.04 2.88 10.68
CA ALA A 86 -1.24 3.32 10.16
C ALA A 86 -2.24 3.42 11.33
N ASN A 87 -3.02 4.50 11.37
CA ASN A 87 -4.13 4.70 12.31
C ASN A 87 -5.47 4.53 11.58
#